data_AF-A0A0P7WDS0-F1
#
_entry.id   AF-A0A0P7WDS0-F1
#
_cell.length_a   1.000
_cell.length_b   1.000
_cell.length_c   1.000
_cell.angle_alpha   90.00
_cell.angle_beta   90.00
_cell.angle_gamma   90.00
#
_symmetry.space_group_name_H-M   'P 1'
#
loop_
_entity.id
_entity.type
_entity.pdbx_description
1 polymer ?
#
loop_
_entity_poly.entity_id
_entity_poly.type
_entity_poly.pdbx_seq_one_letter_code
_entity_poly.pdbx_strand_id
1 'polypeptide(L)'
;MQHNLREFLRHGGSGQYVFASQNGAVYGYRAGISIKSLFPGYADPRADFTDQLDRVIADNTRMLLNALTPPDTVPRVSEDDLRDVSDAKEEALRQWDARLTAIFEEYETHPQRLRPLRTAMEERLLRAFAGLINQLRQQDLGIERYIWRSQDDAKVRDSHAERDDQVFRWDEPPAGGHPGQAHNCRCYAEPVSPSTPDDVTLVDYVPRAGGYPLQDLAEHEAAGGHTIELHVGKSEAFLIGMVTVPQARTLFYTVYRWRHGSFSSPAAAERLTNANLSRNADIVNAVATGRLEDAFITSTFSSITGQEAYRLTRRASSPIRLRTTYGVGTYIRHAPDMPNGFIIITSYPRDE
;
A
#
# COMPACT_ATOMS: atom_id res chain seq x y z
N MET A 1 -8.14 -27.25 -50.51
CA MET A 1 -9.30 -26.48 -50.01
C MET A 1 -9.05 -25.02 -50.34
N GLN A 2 -9.88 -24.44 -51.21
CA GLN A 2 -9.78 -23.03 -51.60
C GLN A 2 -10.41 -22.18 -50.50
N HIS A 3 -9.60 -21.37 -49.82
CA HIS A 3 -10.10 -20.35 -48.89
C HIS A 3 -10.46 -19.09 -49.69
N ASN A 4 -11.66 -18.58 -49.43
CA ASN A 4 -12.37 -17.58 -50.24
C ASN A 4 -11.93 -16.14 -49.88
N LEU A 5 -11.67 -15.33 -50.91
CA LEU A 5 -11.22 -13.93 -50.86
C LEU A 5 -12.12 -12.99 -50.02
N ARG A 6 -13.40 -13.30 -49.84
CA ARG A 6 -14.35 -12.54 -48.99
C ARG A 6 -14.14 -12.75 -47.48
N GLU A 7 -13.52 -13.85 -47.07
CA GLU A 7 -13.23 -14.12 -45.65
C GLU A 7 -11.95 -13.40 -45.20
N PHE A 8 -11.00 -13.19 -46.12
CA PHE A 8 -9.78 -12.40 -45.91
C PHE A 8 -10.05 -10.90 -45.74
N LEU A 9 -11.04 -10.35 -46.46
CA LEU A 9 -11.39 -8.92 -46.37
C LEU A 9 -12.15 -8.54 -45.08
N ARG A 10 -12.59 -9.52 -44.27
CA ARG A 10 -13.23 -9.28 -42.96
C ARG A 10 -12.24 -9.15 -41.80
N HIS A 11 -10.99 -9.58 -41.97
CA HIS A 11 -9.92 -9.53 -40.97
C HIS A 11 -8.68 -8.78 -41.47
N GLY A 12 -8.88 -7.80 -42.35
CA GLY A 12 -7.81 -7.06 -43.02
C GLY A 12 -6.93 -6.28 -42.04
N GLY A 13 -5.89 -6.94 -41.51
CA GLY A 13 -4.77 -6.27 -40.87
C GLY A 13 -3.81 -5.75 -41.93
N SER A 14 -3.62 -4.44 -41.97
CA SER A 14 -2.70 -3.73 -42.86
C SER A 14 -1.25 -4.05 -42.51
N GLY A 15 -0.57 -4.83 -43.36
CA GLY A 15 0.87 -5.06 -43.30
C GLY A 15 1.46 -4.99 -44.70
N GLN A 16 2.60 -4.30 -44.89
CA GLN A 16 3.35 -4.41 -46.14
C GLN A 16 4.03 -5.78 -46.24
N TYR A 17 3.94 -6.41 -47.41
CA TYR A 17 4.67 -7.63 -47.73
C TYR A 17 6.08 -7.25 -48.20
N VAL A 18 7.10 -7.66 -47.45
CA VAL A 18 8.50 -7.55 -47.87
C VAL A 18 8.87 -8.84 -48.59
N PHE A 19 9.31 -8.72 -49.84
CA PHE A 19 9.80 -9.84 -50.63
C PHE A 19 11.32 -9.84 -50.62
N ALA A 20 11.92 -10.93 -50.13
CA ALA A 20 13.36 -11.17 -50.21
C ALA A 20 13.63 -12.38 -51.10
N SER A 21 14.58 -12.27 -52.02
CA SER A 21 15.02 -13.37 -52.88
C SER A 21 16.32 -13.95 -52.34
N GLN A 22 16.34 -15.25 -52.06
CA GLN A 22 17.55 -15.98 -51.71
C GLN A 22 17.55 -17.33 -52.45
N ASN A 23 18.62 -17.60 -53.21
CA ASN A 23 18.79 -18.83 -54.01
C ASN A 23 17.62 -19.14 -54.96
N GLY A 24 17.07 -18.12 -55.62
CA GLY A 24 16.00 -18.29 -56.61
C GLY A 24 14.61 -18.58 -56.03
N ALA A 25 14.48 -18.63 -54.70
CA ALA A 25 13.19 -18.69 -54.00
C ALA A 25 12.85 -17.30 -53.42
N VAL A 26 11.62 -16.84 -53.66
CA VAL A 26 11.09 -15.60 -53.10
C VAL A 26 10.38 -15.93 -51.79
N TYR A 27 10.88 -15.38 -50.69
CA TYR A 27 10.27 -15.50 -49.37
C TYR A 27 9.58 -14.17 -49.02
N GLY A 28 8.29 -14.24 -48.76
CA GLY A 28 7.51 -13.13 -48.21
C GLY A 28 7.31 -13.34 -46.72
N TYR A 29 7.78 -12.41 -45.89
CA TYR A 29 7.43 -12.39 -44.47
C TYR A 29 6.69 -11.10 -44.12
N ARG A 30 5.80 -11.21 -43.14
CA ARG A 30 5.05 -10.05 -42.62
C ARG A 30 5.97 -9.32 -41.65
N ALA A 31 6.61 -8.24 -42.10
CA ALA A 31 7.33 -7.36 -41.18
C ALA A 31 6.29 -6.60 -40.35
N GLY A 32 6.32 -6.78 -39.02
CA GLY A 32 5.50 -6.00 -38.10
C GLY A 32 5.82 -4.52 -38.29
N ILE A 33 4.81 -3.73 -38.64
CA ILE A 33 4.97 -2.30 -38.85
C ILE A 33 5.34 -1.67 -37.49
N SER A 34 6.52 -1.05 -37.42
CA SER A 34 6.93 -0.30 -36.23
C SER A 34 6.15 1.02 -36.18
N ILE A 35 5.24 1.14 -35.21
CA ILE A 35 4.45 2.37 -34.99
C ILE A 35 5.30 3.56 -34.63
N LYS A 36 6.50 3.33 -34.06
CA LYS A 36 7.49 4.37 -33.78
C LYS A 36 7.75 5.26 -34.99
N SER A 37 7.57 4.73 -36.21
CA SER A 37 7.74 5.44 -37.47
C SER A 37 6.45 6.00 -38.11
N LEU A 38 5.26 5.55 -37.70
CA LEU A 38 3.99 5.87 -38.38
C LEU A 38 3.03 6.74 -37.57
N PHE A 39 3.14 6.78 -36.24
CA PHE A 39 2.30 7.63 -35.40
C PHE A 39 3.04 8.93 -35.09
N PRO A 40 2.63 10.07 -35.68
CA PRO A 40 3.27 11.36 -35.43
C PRO A 40 3.22 11.68 -33.93
N GLY A 41 4.38 11.96 -33.33
CA GLY A 41 4.49 12.27 -31.91
C GLY A 41 4.33 11.07 -30.98
N TYR A 42 4.54 9.82 -31.42
CA TYR A 42 4.47 8.61 -30.56
C TYR A 42 5.31 8.67 -29.28
N ALA A 43 6.47 9.34 -29.33
CA ALA A 43 7.39 9.43 -28.21
C ALA A 43 6.74 10.10 -26.98
N ASP A 44 5.94 11.16 -27.19
CA ASP A 44 5.40 11.96 -26.10
C ASP A 44 4.30 11.19 -25.33
N PRO A 45 3.26 10.60 -25.97
CA PRO A 45 2.27 9.78 -25.26
C PRO A 45 2.88 8.56 -24.58
N ARG A 46 3.94 7.97 -25.14
CA ARG A 46 4.60 6.84 -24.52
C ARG A 46 5.38 7.25 -23.27
N ALA A 47 6.08 8.38 -23.32
CA ALA A 47 6.74 8.97 -22.16
C ALA A 47 5.70 9.33 -21.08
N ASP A 48 4.63 10.02 -21.46
CA ASP A 48 3.53 10.38 -20.56
C ASP A 48 2.93 9.14 -19.86
N PHE A 49 2.71 8.05 -20.61
CA PHE A 49 2.19 6.81 -20.05
C PHE A 49 3.21 6.11 -19.13
N THR A 50 4.50 6.19 -19.46
CA THR A 50 5.58 5.70 -18.58
C THR A 50 5.59 6.46 -17.25
N ASP A 51 5.46 7.79 -17.29
CA ASP A 51 5.37 8.63 -16.08
C ASP A 51 4.10 8.37 -15.27
N GLN A 52 3.00 7.96 -15.94
CA GLN A 52 1.80 7.53 -15.25
C GLN A 52 2.00 6.21 -14.52
N LEU A 53 2.68 5.23 -15.13
CA LEU A 53 3.05 3.96 -14.47
C LEU A 53 3.95 4.21 -13.27
N ASP A 54 4.95 5.09 -13.38
CA ASP A 54 5.83 5.44 -12.26
C ASP A 54 5.08 6.08 -11.09
N ARG A 55 4.10 6.93 -11.38
CA ARG A 55 3.19 7.46 -10.35
C ARG A 55 2.36 6.35 -9.69
N VAL A 56 1.86 5.37 -10.45
CA VAL A 56 1.14 4.23 -9.88
C VAL A 56 2.03 3.42 -8.92
N ILE A 57 3.29 3.22 -9.28
CA ILE A 57 4.28 2.51 -8.44
C ILE A 57 4.52 3.29 -7.14
N ALA A 58 4.82 4.58 -7.24
CA ALA A 58 5.07 5.44 -6.08
C ALA A 58 3.85 5.54 -5.15
N ASP A 59 2.66 5.67 -5.74
CA ASP A 59 1.40 5.67 -5.00
C ASP A 59 1.25 4.35 -4.23
N ASN A 60 1.42 3.22 -4.90
CA ASN A 60 1.32 1.89 -4.30
C ASN A 60 2.32 1.68 -3.16
N THR A 61 3.58 2.07 -3.37
CA THR A 61 4.62 2.07 -2.32
C THR A 61 4.11 2.83 -1.09
N ARG A 62 3.64 4.07 -1.28
CA ARG A 62 3.15 4.90 -0.19
C ARG A 62 1.95 4.31 0.53
N MET A 63 1.04 3.66 -0.18
CA MET A 63 -0.11 2.99 0.43
C MET A 63 0.31 1.82 1.32
N LEU A 64 1.19 0.96 0.80
CA LEU A 64 1.68 -0.20 1.53
C LEU A 64 2.45 0.22 2.77
N LEU A 65 3.38 1.18 2.63
CA LEU A 65 4.11 1.74 3.76
C LEU A 65 3.14 2.34 4.78
N ASN A 66 2.25 3.26 4.41
CA ASN A 66 1.32 3.82 5.41
C ASN A 66 0.43 2.78 6.12
N ALA A 67 0.06 1.70 5.44
CA ALA A 67 -0.79 0.65 6.01
C ALA A 67 0.00 -0.32 6.91
N LEU A 68 1.24 -0.64 6.56
CA LEU A 68 2.11 -1.60 7.25
C LEU A 68 3.04 -0.95 8.28
N THR A 69 3.31 0.34 8.10
CA THR A 69 4.12 1.20 8.94
C THR A 69 3.35 2.45 9.35
N PRO A 70 2.24 2.31 10.11
CA PRO A 70 1.59 3.47 10.72
C PRO A 70 2.62 4.38 11.40
N PRO A 71 2.44 5.71 11.37
CA PRO A 71 3.39 6.69 11.94
C PRO A 71 3.71 6.44 13.41
N ASP A 72 2.80 5.77 14.08
CA ASP A 72 2.88 5.48 15.49
C ASP A 72 3.53 4.08 15.75
N THR A 73 4.09 3.44 14.72
CA THR A 73 4.78 2.13 14.78
C THR A 73 6.13 2.19 14.04
N VAL A 74 7.02 1.24 14.32
CA VAL A 74 8.20 0.99 13.47
C VAL A 74 7.77 0.88 12.01
N PRO A 75 8.57 1.39 11.08
CA PRO A 75 8.56 0.85 9.76
C PRO A 75 9.00 -0.62 9.72
N ARG A 76 8.07 -1.57 9.91
CA ARG A 76 8.31 -3.02 9.73
C ARG A 76 8.64 -3.40 8.28
N VAL A 77 8.33 -2.51 7.35
CA VAL A 77 8.51 -2.66 5.91
C VAL A 77 9.03 -1.33 5.39
N SER A 78 10.18 -1.35 4.76
CA SER A 78 10.75 -0.22 4.04
C SER A 78 10.41 -0.33 2.54
N GLU A 79 10.79 0.67 1.76
CA GLU A 79 10.65 0.58 0.30
C GLU A 79 11.54 -0.54 -0.28
N ASP A 80 12.68 -0.82 0.33
CA ASP A 80 13.63 -1.86 -0.10
C ASP A 80 13.08 -3.29 0.11
N ASP A 81 12.11 -3.45 1.02
CA ASP A 81 11.42 -4.73 1.25
C ASP A 81 10.30 -4.98 0.23
N LEU A 82 9.90 -3.96 -0.54
CA LEU A 82 8.87 -4.12 -1.55
C LEU A 82 9.45 -4.73 -2.81
N ARG A 83 8.78 -5.79 -3.31
CA ARG A 83 9.08 -6.36 -4.63
C ARG A 83 9.27 -5.29 -5.70
N ASP A 84 10.37 -5.40 -6.44
CA ASP A 84 10.58 -4.67 -7.69
C ASP A 84 9.55 -5.09 -8.73
N VAL A 85 8.89 -4.10 -9.33
CA VAL A 85 7.80 -4.27 -10.29
C VAL A 85 8.17 -3.75 -11.68
N SER A 86 9.47 -3.60 -11.94
CA SER A 86 10.01 -3.22 -13.25
C SER A 86 9.57 -4.21 -14.35
N ASP A 87 9.50 -5.50 -14.04
CA ASP A 87 8.99 -6.55 -14.92
C ASP A 87 7.53 -6.31 -15.35
N ALA A 88 6.67 -5.98 -14.38
CA ALA A 88 5.27 -5.65 -14.61
C ALA A 88 5.12 -4.33 -15.38
N LYS A 89 5.99 -3.35 -15.11
CA LYS A 89 6.01 -2.06 -15.84
C LYS A 89 6.34 -2.28 -17.30
N GLU A 90 7.37 -3.08 -17.61
CA GLU A 90 7.73 -3.42 -18.97
C GLU A 90 6.60 -4.16 -19.71
N GLU A 91 5.89 -5.06 -19.04
CA GLU A 91 4.72 -5.73 -19.63
C GLU A 91 3.59 -4.75 -19.91
N ALA A 92 3.28 -3.84 -18.98
CA ALA A 92 2.26 -2.81 -19.20
C ALA A 92 2.59 -1.93 -20.42
N LEU A 93 3.88 -1.59 -20.60
CA LEU A 93 4.36 -0.87 -21.77
C LEU A 93 4.22 -1.67 -23.07
N ARG A 94 4.53 -2.97 -23.06
CA ARG A 94 4.31 -3.86 -24.23
C ARG A 94 2.82 -3.93 -24.60
N GLN A 95 1.94 -4.03 -23.61
CA GLN A 95 0.49 -4.03 -23.83
C GLN A 95 -0.01 -2.68 -24.36
N TRP A 96 0.53 -1.58 -23.88
CA TRP A 96 0.21 -0.24 -24.40
C TRP A 96 0.63 -0.12 -25.87
N ASP A 97 1.85 -0.54 -26.20
CA ASP A 97 2.39 -0.53 -27.57
C ASP A 97 1.48 -1.34 -28.51
N ALA A 98 1.14 -2.58 -28.13
CA ALA A 98 0.28 -3.45 -28.92
C ALA A 98 -1.15 -2.94 -29.10
N ARG A 99 -1.75 -2.35 -28.05
CA ARG A 99 -3.13 -1.84 -28.12
C ARG A 99 -3.23 -0.53 -28.89
N LEU A 100 -2.21 0.33 -28.78
CA LEU A 100 -2.14 1.54 -29.58
C LEU A 100 -2.04 1.20 -31.08
N THR A 101 -1.34 0.12 -31.43
CA THR A 101 -1.36 -0.45 -32.79
C THR A 101 -2.75 -0.73 -33.29
N ALA A 102 -3.49 -1.55 -32.54
CA ALA A 102 -4.82 -1.96 -32.94
C ALA A 102 -5.76 -0.74 -33.08
N ILE A 103 -5.68 0.23 -32.16
CA ILE A 103 -6.48 1.46 -32.22
C ILE A 103 -6.13 2.28 -33.47
N PHE A 104 -4.84 2.44 -33.78
CA PHE A 104 -4.44 3.23 -34.94
C PHE A 104 -4.86 2.55 -36.24
N GLU A 105 -4.60 1.25 -36.40
CA GLU A 105 -4.97 0.49 -37.60
C GLU A 105 -6.49 0.53 -37.86
N GLU A 106 -7.32 0.47 -36.82
CA GLU A 106 -8.77 0.48 -36.97
C GLU A 106 -9.33 1.91 -37.21
N TYR A 107 -8.70 2.94 -36.64
CA TYR A 107 -9.24 4.30 -36.62
C TYR A 107 -8.37 5.36 -37.33
N GLU A 108 -7.40 4.96 -38.15
CA GLU A 108 -6.52 5.88 -38.91
C GLU A 108 -7.32 6.86 -39.79
N THR A 109 -8.46 6.41 -40.33
CA THR A 109 -9.37 7.23 -41.15
C THR A 109 -10.28 8.15 -40.32
N HIS A 110 -10.25 8.03 -38.99
CA HIS A 110 -11.10 8.78 -38.04
C HIS A 110 -10.24 9.42 -36.94
N PRO A 111 -9.36 10.38 -37.26
CA PRO A 111 -8.37 10.94 -36.33
C PRO A 111 -8.98 11.52 -35.05
N GLN A 112 -10.20 12.04 -35.11
CA GLN A 112 -10.97 12.54 -33.96
C GLN A 112 -11.28 11.48 -32.90
N ARG A 113 -11.27 10.19 -33.25
CA ARG A 113 -11.53 9.07 -32.34
C ARG A 113 -10.27 8.54 -31.65
N LEU A 114 -9.09 8.77 -32.23
CA LEU A 114 -7.84 8.21 -31.73
C LEU A 114 -7.53 8.63 -30.29
N ARG A 115 -7.63 9.93 -29.98
CA ARG A 115 -7.32 10.44 -28.64
C ARG A 115 -8.27 9.89 -27.55
N PRO A 116 -9.61 9.96 -27.70
CA PRO A 116 -10.51 9.36 -26.72
C PRO A 116 -10.30 7.85 -26.50
N LEU A 117 -10.07 7.10 -27.59
CA LEU A 117 -9.83 5.65 -27.52
C LEU A 117 -8.52 5.33 -26.81
N ARG A 118 -7.44 6.06 -27.12
CA ARG A 118 -6.15 5.94 -26.44
C ARG A 118 -6.29 6.22 -24.94
N THR A 119 -6.90 7.35 -24.56
CA THR A 119 -7.07 7.71 -23.15
C THR A 119 -7.89 6.67 -22.39
N ALA A 120 -8.98 6.17 -22.96
CA ALA A 120 -9.77 5.11 -22.33
C ALA A 120 -8.99 3.78 -22.20
N MET A 121 -8.12 3.48 -23.17
CA MET A 121 -7.24 2.31 -23.14
C MET A 121 -6.15 2.45 -22.07
N GLU A 122 -5.50 3.62 -21.99
CA GLU A 122 -4.49 3.98 -20.99
C GLU A 122 -5.07 3.87 -19.57
N GLU A 123 -6.23 4.48 -19.32
CA GLU A 123 -6.91 4.41 -18.03
C GLU A 123 -7.19 2.97 -17.58
N ARG A 124 -7.58 2.09 -18.52
CA ARG A 124 -7.81 0.67 -18.21
C ARG A 124 -6.51 -0.06 -17.89
N LEU A 125 -5.45 0.19 -18.64
CA LEU A 125 -4.14 -0.41 -18.37
C LEU A 125 -3.59 0.04 -17.02
N LEU A 126 -3.69 1.32 -16.67
CA LEU A 126 -3.24 1.83 -15.38
C LEU A 126 -3.97 1.17 -14.21
N ARG A 127 -5.29 0.97 -14.33
CA ARG A 127 -6.08 0.31 -13.26
C ARG A 127 -5.70 -1.16 -13.10
N ALA A 128 -5.53 -1.88 -14.21
CA ALA A 128 -5.09 -3.27 -14.17
C ALA A 128 -3.67 -3.39 -13.58
N PHE A 129 -2.76 -2.50 -13.98
CA PHE A 129 -1.40 -2.43 -13.47
C PHE A 129 -1.39 -2.13 -11.96
N ALA A 130 -2.18 -1.16 -11.49
CA ALA A 130 -2.30 -0.83 -10.07
C ALA A 130 -2.75 -2.04 -9.22
N GLY A 131 -3.75 -2.80 -9.69
CA GLY A 131 -4.19 -4.02 -9.02
C GLY A 131 -3.11 -5.12 -9.01
N LEU A 132 -2.42 -5.31 -10.15
CA LEU A 132 -1.35 -6.30 -10.28
C LEU A 132 -0.19 -6.03 -9.32
N ILE A 133 0.39 -4.82 -9.33
CA ILE A 133 1.55 -4.53 -8.48
C ILE A 133 1.21 -4.57 -6.99
N ASN A 134 -0.02 -4.20 -6.64
CA ASN A 134 -0.52 -4.25 -5.28
C ASN A 134 -0.62 -5.70 -4.77
N GLN A 135 -1.13 -6.60 -5.60
CA GLN A 135 -1.15 -8.03 -5.32
C GLN A 135 0.26 -8.59 -5.19
N LEU A 136 1.12 -8.36 -6.19
CA LEU A 136 2.48 -8.93 -6.24
C LEU A 136 3.28 -8.55 -4.99
N ARG A 137 3.27 -7.27 -4.60
CA ARG A 137 4.01 -6.79 -3.43
C ARG A 137 3.47 -7.34 -2.11
N GLN A 138 2.15 -7.43 -1.94
CA GLN A 138 1.59 -8.00 -0.72
C GLN A 138 1.92 -9.49 -0.58
N GLN A 139 1.78 -10.25 -1.66
CA GLN A 139 2.11 -11.68 -1.63
C GLN A 139 3.61 -11.91 -1.38
N ASP A 140 4.49 -11.07 -1.94
CA ASP A 140 5.94 -11.14 -1.73
C ASP A 140 6.34 -10.83 -0.27
N LEU A 141 5.61 -9.91 0.37
CA LEU A 141 5.71 -9.63 1.81
C LEU A 141 5.08 -10.73 2.70
N GLY A 142 4.58 -11.83 2.13
CA GLY A 142 3.93 -12.92 2.86
C GLY A 142 2.55 -12.56 3.43
N ILE A 143 1.94 -11.48 2.96
CA ILE A 143 0.60 -11.05 3.38
C ILE A 143 -0.42 -11.96 2.69
N GLU A 144 -1.09 -12.81 3.46
CA GLU A 144 -2.09 -13.73 2.91
C GLU A 144 -3.48 -13.11 2.72
N ARG A 145 -3.78 -12.07 3.51
CA ARG A 145 -5.12 -11.47 3.63
C ARG A 145 -5.10 -9.97 3.39
N TYR A 146 -6.14 -9.47 2.76
CA TYR A 146 -6.32 -8.05 2.50
C TYR A 146 -7.76 -7.63 2.80
N ILE A 147 -7.95 -6.34 3.07
CA ILE A 147 -9.27 -5.72 3.14
C ILE A 147 -9.60 -5.16 1.76
N TRP A 148 -10.75 -5.53 1.20
CA TRP A 148 -11.23 -4.95 -0.04
C TRP A 148 -11.66 -3.50 0.20
N ARG A 149 -11.12 -2.56 -0.58
CA ARG A 149 -11.51 -1.14 -0.51
C ARG A 149 -12.11 -0.67 -1.82
N SER A 150 -13.33 -0.14 -1.77
CA SER A 150 -13.99 0.49 -2.92
C SER A 150 -13.74 2.01 -2.98
N GLN A 151 -14.21 2.65 -4.05
CA GLN A 151 -14.13 4.12 -4.21
C GLN A 151 -15.33 4.85 -3.61
N ASP A 152 -16.35 4.14 -3.12
CA ASP A 152 -17.56 4.70 -2.53
C ASP A 152 -18.27 5.76 -3.38
N ASP A 153 -18.26 5.59 -4.69
CA ASP A 153 -18.98 6.48 -5.60
C ASP A 153 -20.03 5.72 -6.43
N ALA A 154 -20.91 6.49 -7.08
CA ALA A 154 -22.04 5.96 -7.85
C ALA A 154 -21.65 5.08 -9.06
N LYS A 155 -20.37 4.99 -9.41
CA LYS A 155 -19.86 4.11 -10.48
C LYS A 155 -19.30 2.79 -9.93
N VAL A 156 -19.25 2.60 -8.61
CA VAL A 156 -18.94 1.30 -7.99
C VAL A 156 -20.14 0.37 -8.20
N ARG A 157 -19.87 -0.89 -8.56
CA ARG A 157 -20.91 -1.92 -8.73
C ARG A 157 -21.39 -2.38 -7.36
N ASP A 158 -22.67 -2.72 -7.23
CA ASP A 158 -23.25 -3.20 -5.97
C ASP A 158 -22.45 -4.36 -5.37
N SER A 159 -22.09 -5.36 -6.18
CA SER A 159 -21.26 -6.49 -5.74
C SER A 159 -19.86 -6.11 -5.26
N HIS A 160 -19.30 -4.98 -5.69
CA HIS A 160 -18.01 -4.47 -5.21
C HIS A 160 -18.16 -3.61 -3.95
N ALA A 161 -19.29 -2.91 -3.82
CA ALA A 161 -19.63 -2.15 -2.62
C ALA A 161 -19.96 -3.10 -1.45
N GLU A 162 -20.61 -4.23 -1.72
CA GLU A 162 -20.89 -5.27 -0.73
C GLU A 162 -19.62 -5.88 -0.14
N ARG A 163 -18.57 -6.04 -0.95
CA ARG A 163 -17.26 -6.59 -0.52
C ARG A 163 -16.44 -5.62 0.27
N ASP A 164 -16.77 -4.34 0.21
CA ASP A 164 -15.98 -3.29 0.81
C ASP A 164 -15.90 -3.47 2.33
N ASP A 165 -14.71 -3.23 2.89
CA ASP A 165 -14.31 -3.57 4.27
C ASP A 165 -14.25 -5.06 4.63
N GLN A 166 -14.63 -5.97 3.74
CA GLN A 166 -14.48 -7.40 4.01
C GLN A 166 -13.04 -7.87 3.78
N VAL A 167 -12.64 -8.89 4.54
CA VAL A 167 -11.33 -9.52 4.44
C VAL A 167 -11.41 -10.67 3.44
N PHE A 168 -10.47 -10.68 2.49
CA PHE A 168 -10.31 -11.74 1.50
C PHE A 168 -8.90 -12.32 1.58
N ARG A 169 -8.73 -13.55 1.09
CA ARG A 169 -7.42 -14.16 0.91
C ARG A 169 -6.94 -13.99 -0.53
N TRP A 170 -5.63 -13.90 -0.72
CA TRP A 170 -5.03 -13.85 -2.06
C TRP A 170 -5.09 -15.20 -2.81
N ASP A 171 -5.16 -16.32 -2.10
CA ASP A 171 -5.28 -17.67 -2.69
C ASP A 171 -6.73 -18.10 -2.95
N GLU A 172 -7.71 -17.36 -2.44
CA GLU A 172 -9.14 -17.61 -2.61
C GLU A 172 -9.84 -16.40 -3.25
N PRO A 173 -9.69 -16.20 -4.58
CA PRO A 173 -10.26 -15.04 -5.25
C PRO A 173 -11.79 -15.05 -5.21
N PRO A 174 -12.44 -13.92 -4.86
CA PRO A 174 -13.89 -13.82 -4.94
C PRO A 174 -14.37 -13.83 -6.40
N ALA A 175 -15.66 -14.07 -6.62
CA ALA A 175 -16.24 -14.08 -7.97
C ALA A 175 -15.93 -12.78 -8.74
N GLY A 176 -15.37 -12.86 -9.95
CA GLY A 176 -14.94 -11.68 -10.70
C GLY A 176 -13.54 -11.15 -10.37
N GLY A 177 -12.80 -11.85 -9.51
CA GLY A 177 -11.38 -11.59 -9.21
C GLY A 177 -11.14 -10.61 -8.07
N HIS A 178 -9.85 -10.35 -7.82
CA HIS A 178 -9.36 -9.40 -6.81
C HIS A 178 -9.61 -7.94 -7.23
N PRO A 179 -9.44 -6.97 -6.31
CA PRO A 179 -9.55 -5.55 -6.64
C PRO A 179 -8.66 -5.18 -7.85
N GLY A 180 -9.22 -4.40 -8.78
CA GLY A 180 -8.52 -3.97 -9.99
C GLY A 180 -8.58 -4.95 -11.18
N GLN A 181 -8.99 -6.21 -10.99
CA GLN A 181 -9.01 -7.21 -12.07
C GLN A 181 -10.25 -7.14 -12.97
N ALA A 182 -11.41 -6.76 -12.42
CA ALA A 182 -12.63 -6.59 -13.22
C ALA A 182 -12.55 -5.35 -14.13
N HIS A 183 -13.27 -5.36 -15.27
CA HIS A 183 -13.28 -4.24 -16.21
C HIS A 183 -13.64 -2.91 -15.53
N ASN A 184 -12.82 -1.87 -15.74
CA ASN A 184 -12.97 -0.55 -15.11
C ASN A 184 -13.11 -0.61 -13.57
N CYS A 185 -12.58 -1.65 -12.91
CA CYS A 185 -12.56 -1.71 -11.45
C CYS A 185 -11.61 -0.65 -10.90
N ARG A 186 -12.03 0.00 -9.83
CA ARG A 186 -11.27 1.06 -9.13
C ARG A 186 -11.06 0.73 -7.65
N CYS A 187 -11.47 -0.47 -7.25
CA CYS A 187 -11.22 -1.00 -5.93
C CYS A 187 -9.72 -1.31 -5.81
N TYR A 188 -9.20 -1.29 -4.59
CA TYR A 188 -7.84 -1.68 -4.27
C TYR A 188 -7.81 -2.63 -3.07
N ALA A 189 -6.73 -3.38 -2.93
CA ALA A 189 -6.50 -4.26 -1.81
C ALA A 189 -5.64 -3.53 -0.77
N GLU A 190 -6.20 -3.32 0.42
CA GLU A 190 -5.44 -2.77 1.53
C GLU A 190 -4.84 -3.93 2.34
N PRO A 191 -3.53 -3.92 2.62
CA PRO A 191 -2.91 -5.04 3.34
C PRO A 191 -3.46 -5.15 4.77
N VAL A 192 -3.74 -6.39 5.19
CA VAL A 192 -3.88 -6.71 6.61
C VAL A 192 -2.46 -6.96 7.12
N SER A 193 -1.98 -6.09 8.02
CA SER A 193 -0.71 -6.36 8.71
C SER A 193 -0.78 -7.76 9.31
N PRO A 194 0.25 -8.61 9.15
CA PRO A 194 0.31 -9.84 9.90
C PRO A 194 0.24 -9.45 11.37
N SER A 195 -0.92 -9.68 11.99
CA SER A 195 -1.01 -9.77 13.45
C SER A 195 0.13 -10.69 13.84
N THR A 196 1.06 -10.19 14.65
CA THR A 196 2.07 -11.04 15.30
C THR A 196 1.33 -12.28 15.78
N PRO A 197 1.78 -13.51 15.44
CA PRO A 197 1.09 -14.71 15.90
C PRO A 197 0.86 -14.59 17.40
N ASP A 198 -0.41 -14.64 17.80
CA ASP A 198 -0.81 -14.90 19.17
C ASP A 198 -0.26 -16.28 19.54
N ASP A 199 0.97 -16.30 20.07
CA ASP A 199 1.45 -17.41 20.89
C ASP A 199 2.41 -16.86 21.95
N VAL A 200 1.80 -16.27 22.99
CA VAL A 200 2.48 -16.07 24.27
C VAL A 200 2.30 -17.38 25.06
N THR A 201 3.20 -18.33 24.87
CA THR A 201 3.46 -19.31 25.91
C THR A 201 3.98 -18.59 27.14
N LEU A 202 3.21 -18.65 28.24
CA LEU A 202 3.66 -18.30 29.58
C LEU A 202 4.88 -19.16 29.92
N VAL A 203 6.06 -18.55 29.89
CA VAL A 203 7.25 -19.11 30.53
C VAL A 203 7.49 -18.29 31.79
N ASP A 204 7.50 -18.95 32.94
CA ASP A 204 7.84 -18.36 34.22
C ASP A 204 9.24 -17.71 34.13
N TYR A 205 9.31 -16.39 34.25
CA TYR A 205 10.57 -15.69 34.48
C TYR A 205 10.68 -15.25 35.94
N VAL A 206 11.74 -15.76 36.58
CA VAL A 206 12.20 -15.37 37.90
C VAL A 206 12.94 -14.02 37.78
N PRO A 207 12.50 -12.95 38.47
CA PRO A 207 13.17 -11.66 38.41
C PRO A 207 14.61 -11.78 38.91
N ARG A 208 15.59 -11.37 38.10
CA ARG A 208 16.81 -10.82 38.68
C ARG A 208 16.49 -9.41 39.16
N ALA A 209 16.93 -9.10 40.37
CA ALA A 209 16.47 -8.04 41.26
C ALA A 209 16.59 -6.57 40.77
N GLY A 210 16.61 -6.28 39.46
CA GLY A 210 16.81 -4.93 38.92
C GLY A 210 15.86 -4.46 37.81
N GLY A 211 15.17 -5.33 37.06
CA GLY A 211 14.36 -4.89 35.90
C GLY A 211 15.12 -4.00 34.89
N TYR A 212 14.40 -3.42 33.93
CA TYR A 212 14.89 -2.25 33.19
C TYR A 212 14.60 -1.01 34.04
N PRO A 213 15.55 -0.08 34.22
CA PRO A 213 15.27 1.14 34.94
C PRO A 213 14.16 1.92 34.23
N LEU A 214 13.38 2.67 35.01
CA LEU A 214 12.35 3.53 34.46
C LEU A 214 12.97 4.49 33.43
N GLN A 215 12.32 4.61 32.30
CA GLN A 215 12.70 5.47 31.20
C GLN A 215 12.06 6.85 31.40
N ASP A 216 12.87 7.90 31.28
CA ASP A 216 12.39 9.28 31.22
C ASP A 216 12.04 9.60 29.76
N LEU A 217 10.76 9.85 29.49
CA LEU A 217 10.29 10.17 28.14
C LEU A 217 10.91 11.45 27.56
N ALA A 218 11.33 12.40 28.39
CA ALA A 218 12.00 13.62 27.93
C ALA A 218 13.38 13.33 27.34
N GLU A 219 14.13 12.37 27.89
CA GLU A 219 15.40 11.93 27.33
C GLU A 219 15.22 11.28 25.96
N HIS A 220 14.18 10.44 25.82
CA HIS A 220 13.85 9.80 24.55
C HIS A 220 13.40 10.80 23.49
N GLU A 221 12.64 11.82 23.87
CA GLU A 221 12.23 12.89 22.96
C GLU A 221 13.41 13.78 22.53
N ALA A 222 14.32 14.12 23.45
CA ALA A 222 15.55 14.83 23.11
C ALA A 222 16.45 14.05 22.13
N ALA A 223 16.36 12.71 22.15
CA ALA A 223 17.06 11.81 21.23
C ALA A 223 16.31 11.53 19.91
N GLY A 224 15.18 12.19 19.66
CA GLY A 224 14.41 12.07 18.42
C GLY A 224 13.14 11.23 18.51
N GLY A 225 12.75 10.81 19.72
CA GLY A 225 11.38 10.36 19.99
C GLY A 225 10.38 11.51 19.94
N HIS A 226 9.09 11.19 20.03
CA HIS A 226 8.01 12.19 19.88
C HIS A 226 6.74 11.85 20.69
N THR A 227 6.93 11.08 21.77
CA THR A 227 5.83 10.66 22.65
C THR A 227 5.13 11.85 23.30
N ILE A 228 5.87 12.79 23.88
CA ILE A 228 5.27 13.90 24.63
C ILE A 228 4.68 14.90 23.63
N GLU A 229 5.43 15.24 22.59
CA GLU A 229 5.04 16.20 21.58
C GLU A 229 3.77 15.78 20.86
N LEU A 230 3.59 14.51 20.50
CA LEU A 230 2.43 14.09 19.70
C LEU A 230 1.30 13.43 20.49
N HIS A 231 1.60 12.83 21.63
CA HIS A 231 0.65 11.92 22.29
C HIS A 231 0.39 12.25 23.77
N VAL A 232 0.72 13.46 24.23
CA VAL A 232 0.44 13.88 25.60
C VAL A 232 -0.41 15.14 25.65
N GLY A 233 -1.53 15.08 26.39
CA GLY A 233 -2.39 16.22 26.68
C GLY A 233 -3.08 16.83 25.45
N LYS A 234 -3.27 16.04 24.38
CA LYS A 234 -3.92 16.52 23.15
C LYS A 234 -5.41 16.67 23.32
N SER A 235 -5.95 17.74 22.71
CA SER A 235 -7.39 17.98 22.71
C SER A 235 -8.11 17.03 21.74
N GLU A 236 -9.39 16.77 21.99
CA GLU A 236 -10.25 16.02 21.09
C GLU A 236 -10.23 16.55 19.65
N ALA A 237 -10.25 17.89 19.49
CA ALA A 237 -10.15 18.53 18.18
C ALA A 237 -8.82 18.26 17.49
N PHE A 238 -7.71 18.23 18.23
CA PHE A 238 -6.40 17.84 17.70
C PHE A 238 -6.40 16.39 17.25
N LEU A 239 -6.90 15.47 18.08
CA LEU A 239 -6.98 14.04 17.75
C LEU A 239 -7.83 13.80 16.51
N ILE A 240 -9.02 14.42 16.43
CA ILE A 240 -9.88 14.37 15.24
C ILE A 240 -9.14 14.93 14.03
N GLY A 241 -8.46 16.08 14.17
CA GLY A 241 -7.69 16.69 13.09
C GLY A 241 -6.63 15.75 12.52
N MET A 242 -5.88 15.08 13.39
CA MET A 242 -4.81 14.16 13.00
C MET A 242 -5.30 12.95 12.22
N VAL A 243 -6.53 12.48 12.49
CA VAL A 243 -7.15 11.40 11.69
C VAL A 243 -7.94 11.94 10.51
N THR A 244 -8.34 13.21 10.49
CA THR A 244 -9.12 13.84 9.39
C THR A 244 -8.26 14.17 8.18
N VAL A 245 -7.04 14.66 8.41
CA VAL A 245 -6.16 15.13 7.35
C VAL A 245 -5.61 13.93 6.56
N PRO A 246 -5.77 13.91 5.22
CA PRO A 246 -5.10 12.93 4.39
C PRO A 246 -3.60 12.97 4.63
N GLN A 247 -3.02 11.83 4.99
CA GLN A 247 -1.57 11.70 4.93
C GLN A 247 -1.09 11.77 3.49
N ALA A 248 -1.89 11.30 2.52
CA ALA A 248 -1.56 11.28 1.10
C ALA A 248 -2.80 11.39 0.21
N ARG A 249 -2.68 12.05 -0.95
CA ARG A 249 -3.64 11.95 -2.05
C ARG A 249 -2.91 11.41 -3.27
N THR A 250 -3.38 10.28 -3.80
CA THR A 250 -2.78 9.56 -4.93
C THR A 250 -3.72 9.56 -6.14
N LEU A 251 -3.28 9.03 -7.28
CA LEU A 251 -4.12 8.93 -8.48
C LEU A 251 -5.35 8.03 -8.28
N PHE A 252 -5.29 7.06 -7.36
CA PHE A 252 -6.34 6.06 -7.18
C PHE A 252 -6.97 6.01 -5.78
N TYR A 253 -6.37 6.60 -4.76
CA TYR A 253 -6.91 6.59 -3.39
C TYR A 253 -6.36 7.72 -2.52
N THR A 254 -6.99 7.94 -1.38
CA THR A 254 -6.53 8.89 -0.37
C THR A 254 -6.19 8.12 0.90
N VAL A 255 -4.98 8.31 1.42
CA VAL A 255 -4.49 7.64 2.63
C VAL A 255 -4.69 8.54 3.84
N TYR A 256 -5.26 8.00 4.90
CA TYR A 256 -5.51 8.70 6.16
C TYR A 256 -4.83 8.02 7.33
N ARG A 257 -4.51 8.81 8.36
CA ARG A 257 -4.13 8.25 9.65
C ARG A 257 -5.35 7.54 10.26
N TRP A 258 -5.15 6.28 10.63
CA TRP A 258 -6.22 5.39 11.05
C TRP A 258 -6.77 5.71 12.44
N ARG A 259 -5.84 5.93 13.38
CA ARG A 259 -6.12 6.29 14.76
C ARG A 259 -5.03 7.23 15.27
N HIS A 260 -5.34 8.00 16.29
CA HIS A 260 -4.37 8.83 16.98
C HIS A 260 -4.78 8.97 18.44
N GLY A 261 -3.91 8.52 19.34
CA GLY A 261 -4.14 8.50 20.78
C GLY A 261 -3.37 9.57 21.54
N SER A 262 -3.91 9.98 22.68
CA SER A 262 -3.21 10.85 23.63
C SER A 262 -3.44 10.42 25.07
N PHE A 263 -2.34 10.38 25.83
CA PHE A 263 -2.36 10.29 27.29
C PHE A 263 -2.98 11.57 27.88
N SER A 264 -3.52 11.44 29.09
CA SER A 264 -4.12 12.56 29.82
C SER A 264 -3.09 13.59 30.33
N SER A 265 -1.86 13.16 30.61
CA SER A 265 -0.81 14.01 31.18
C SER A 265 0.59 13.39 30.99
N PRO A 266 1.68 14.18 31.12
CA PRO A 266 3.04 13.66 31.05
C PRO A 266 3.30 12.53 32.07
N ALA A 267 2.86 12.72 33.32
CA ALA A 267 2.99 11.71 34.36
C ALA A 267 2.22 10.41 34.03
N ALA A 268 1.07 10.50 33.36
CA ALA A 268 0.34 9.32 32.91
C ALA A 268 1.09 8.61 31.77
N ALA A 269 1.61 9.37 30.81
CA ALA A 269 2.37 8.85 29.68
C ALA A 269 3.61 8.09 30.14
N GLU A 270 4.40 8.67 31.03
CA GLU A 270 5.62 8.07 31.54
C GLU A 270 5.33 6.80 32.35
N ARG A 271 4.37 6.86 33.28
CA ARG A 271 3.96 5.72 34.09
C ARG A 271 3.45 4.55 33.23
N LEU A 272 2.56 4.83 32.28
CA LEU A 272 1.91 3.81 31.47
C LEU A 272 2.86 3.23 30.41
N THR A 273 3.75 4.04 29.85
CA THR A 273 4.80 3.57 28.93
C THR A 273 5.77 2.65 29.65
N ASN A 274 6.26 3.05 30.83
CA ASN A 274 7.12 2.20 31.64
C ASN A 274 6.44 0.90 32.09
N ALA A 275 5.14 0.95 32.40
CA ALA A 275 4.38 -0.25 32.71
C ALA A 275 4.23 -1.18 31.48
N ASN A 276 4.05 -0.63 30.27
CA ASN A 276 4.01 -1.41 29.04
C ASN A 276 5.38 -2.08 28.75
N LEU A 277 6.47 -1.33 28.90
CA LEU A 277 7.85 -1.85 28.76
C LEU A 277 8.11 -2.99 29.75
N SER A 278 7.73 -2.81 31.03
CA SER A 278 7.93 -3.82 32.05
C SER A 278 7.14 -5.11 31.79
N ARG A 279 5.95 -5.03 31.18
CA ARG A 279 5.13 -6.20 30.84
C ARG A 279 5.66 -6.95 29.61
N ASN A 280 6.45 -6.28 28.78
CA ASN A 280 7.05 -6.82 27.56
C ASN A 280 8.57 -6.99 27.70
N ALA A 281 9.05 -7.25 28.92
CA ALA A 281 10.47 -7.17 29.25
C ALA A 281 11.36 -8.01 28.32
N ASP A 282 10.96 -9.22 27.92
CA ASP A 282 11.78 -10.07 27.05
C ASP A 282 12.02 -9.47 25.66
N ILE A 283 10.99 -8.84 25.09
CA ILE A 283 11.09 -8.14 23.80
C ILE A 283 11.96 -6.88 23.97
N VAL A 284 11.73 -6.12 25.04
CA VAL A 284 12.54 -4.93 25.37
C VAL A 284 14.01 -5.32 25.55
N ASN A 285 14.30 -6.43 26.23
CA ASN A 285 15.65 -6.97 26.39
C ASN A 285 16.30 -7.26 25.03
N ALA A 286 15.56 -7.89 24.12
CA ALA A 286 16.09 -8.24 22.82
C ALA A 286 16.43 -6.99 21.99
N VAL A 287 15.60 -5.94 22.06
CA VAL A 287 15.89 -4.65 21.40
C VAL A 287 17.06 -3.93 22.07
N ALA A 288 17.08 -3.86 23.39
CA ALA A 288 18.14 -3.23 24.17
C ALA A 288 19.54 -3.83 23.88
N THR A 289 19.59 -5.15 23.68
CA THR A 289 20.83 -5.90 23.42
C THR A 289 21.20 -6.00 21.93
N GLY A 290 20.42 -5.37 21.05
CA GLY A 290 20.63 -5.41 19.60
C GLY A 290 20.35 -6.77 18.95
N ARG A 291 19.67 -7.68 19.66
CA ARG A 291 19.18 -8.95 19.08
C ARG A 291 17.97 -8.72 18.18
N LEU A 292 17.18 -7.70 18.49
CA LEU A 292 16.17 -7.13 17.62
C LEU A 292 16.60 -5.70 17.30
N GLU A 293 16.50 -5.30 16.03
CA GLU A 293 16.71 -3.90 15.65
C GLU A 293 15.65 -3.00 16.28
N ASP A 294 14.43 -3.51 16.42
CA ASP A 294 13.32 -2.77 16.98
C ASP A 294 12.13 -3.66 17.40
N ALA A 295 11.13 -3.07 18.05
CA ALA A 295 9.86 -3.74 18.35
C ALA A 295 8.71 -2.75 18.59
N PHE A 296 7.49 -3.18 18.24
CA PHE A 296 6.25 -2.55 18.71
C PHE A 296 5.57 -3.44 19.73
N ILE A 297 5.45 -2.95 20.95
CA ILE A 297 4.89 -3.70 22.09
C ILE A 297 3.56 -3.10 22.53
N THR A 298 2.65 -3.95 22.98
CA THR A 298 1.32 -3.54 23.45
C THR A 298 1.00 -4.15 24.81
N SER A 299 0.15 -3.46 25.57
CA SER A 299 -0.44 -3.97 26.81
C SER A 299 -1.82 -3.37 27.01
N THR A 300 -2.74 -4.16 27.58
CA THR A 300 -4.06 -3.69 28.03
C THR A 300 -4.07 -3.51 29.55
N PHE A 301 -4.68 -2.44 30.04
CA PHE A 301 -4.75 -2.06 31.44
C PHE A 301 -6.21 -2.07 31.94
N SER A 302 -6.40 -2.33 33.24
CA SER A 302 -7.71 -2.28 33.88
C SER A 302 -8.19 -0.85 34.15
N SER A 303 -7.32 0.14 33.97
CA SER A 303 -7.60 1.57 34.15
C SER A 303 -7.47 2.30 32.82
N ILE A 304 -8.20 3.40 32.70
CA ILE A 304 -8.12 4.31 31.55
C ILE A 304 -6.66 4.71 31.28
N THR A 305 -6.22 4.56 30.04
CA THR A 305 -4.88 4.93 29.58
C THR A 305 -4.87 6.27 28.86
N GLY A 306 -5.99 6.65 28.24
CA GLY A 306 -6.19 7.96 27.65
C GLY A 306 -7.41 8.01 26.76
N GLN A 307 -7.28 8.71 25.64
CA GLN A 307 -8.30 8.77 24.60
C GLN A 307 -7.66 8.58 23.24
N GLU A 308 -8.44 8.12 22.27
CA GLU A 308 -8.04 8.12 20.87
C GLU A 308 -9.17 8.60 19.98
N ALA A 309 -8.80 9.34 18.93
CA ALA A 309 -9.65 9.47 17.76
C ALA A 309 -9.31 8.33 16.81
N TYR A 310 -10.32 7.67 16.28
CA TYR A 310 -10.14 6.60 15.31
C TYR A 310 -11.21 6.70 14.22
N ARG A 311 -10.84 6.24 13.04
CA ARG A 311 -11.81 5.99 11.97
C ARG A 311 -12.40 4.60 12.18
N LEU A 312 -13.69 4.43 11.94
CA LEU A 312 -14.32 3.10 11.93
C LEU A 312 -13.83 2.23 10.75
N THR A 313 -13.43 2.85 9.65
CA THR A 313 -12.89 2.21 8.43
C THR A 313 -11.80 3.09 7.80
N ARG A 314 -10.78 2.54 7.11
CA ARG A 314 -9.66 3.37 6.57
C ARG A 314 -10.06 4.23 5.37
N ARG A 315 -11.36 4.34 5.12
CA ARG A 315 -11.99 5.10 4.04
C ARG A 315 -11.92 6.59 4.30
N ALA A 316 -11.95 7.35 3.21
CA ALA A 316 -12.11 8.81 3.24
C ALA A 316 -13.40 9.24 3.94
N SER A 317 -14.50 8.53 3.63
CA SER A 317 -15.86 8.74 4.14
C SER A 317 -16.08 8.24 5.57
N SER A 318 -15.12 7.55 6.17
CA SER A 318 -15.32 6.92 7.47
C SER A 318 -15.70 7.95 8.54
N PRO A 319 -16.73 7.66 9.36
CA PRO A 319 -16.96 8.45 10.56
C PRO A 319 -15.73 8.38 11.45
N ILE A 320 -15.38 9.53 12.02
CA ILE A 320 -14.36 9.64 13.07
C ILE A 320 -15.08 9.60 14.40
N ARG A 321 -14.60 8.76 15.31
CA ARG A 321 -15.11 8.66 16.67
C ARG A 321 -13.99 8.88 17.66
N LEU A 322 -14.36 9.39 18.82
CA LEU A 322 -13.51 9.42 20.00
C LEU A 322 -13.92 8.28 20.91
N ARG A 323 -12.93 7.61 21.51
CA ARG A 323 -13.17 6.68 22.62
C ARG A 323 -12.11 6.83 23.69
N THR A 324 -12.49 6.54 24.92
CA THR A 324 -11.54 6.25 25.99
C THR A 324 -10.82 4.95 25.69
N THR A 325 -9.53 4.89 26.02
CA THR A 325 -8.69 3.72 25.78
C THR A 325 -8.24 3.05 27.07
N TYR A 326 -7.92 1.78 26.96
CA TYR A 326 -7.41 0.90 28.00
C TYR A 326 -6.07 0.25 27.60
N GLY A 327 -5.71 0.27 26.32
CA GLY A 327 -4.42 -0.20 25.85
C GLY A 327 -3.37 0.92 25.71
N VAL A 328 -2.10 0.50 25.64
CA VAL A 328 -0.96 1.33 25.28
C VAL A 328 -0.13 0.58 24.25
N GLY A 329 0.24 1.28 23.19
CA GLY A 329 1.25 0.82 22.24
C GLY A 329 2.53 1.63 22.41
N THR A 330 3.67 0.96 22.33
CA THR A 330 4.98 1.61 22.42
C THR A 330 5.89 1.06 21.34
N TYR A 331 6.51 1.96 20.59
CA TYR A 331 7.53 1.66 19.61
C TYR A 331 8.91 1.94 20.19
N ILE A 332 9.78 0.92 20.21
CA ILE A 332 11.18 1.02 20.63
C ILE A 332 12.13 0.57 19.51
N ARG A 333 13.33 1.17 19.46
CA ARG A 333 14.40 0.82 18.53
C ARG A 333 15.72 0.66 19.28
N HIS A 334 16.56 -0.27 18.86
CA HIS A 334 17.92 -0.42 19.38
C HIS A 334 18.71 0.88 19.15
N ALA A 335 19.28 1.40 20.23
CA ALA A 335 20.05 2.63 20.23
C ALA A 335 21.15 2.47 21.28
N PRO A 336 22.35 2.02 20.88
CA PRO A 336 23.42 1.70 21.83
C PRO A 336 23.90 2.94 22.61
N ASP A 337 23.69 4.14 22.07
CA ASP A 337 24.05 5.41 22.68
C ASP A 337 23.02 5.91 23.71
N MET A 338 21.83 5.29 23.76
CA MET A 338 20.80 5.63 24.75
C MET A 338 21.03 4.91 26.07
N PRO A 339 20.61 5.50 27.20
CA PRO A 339 20.51 4.79 28.46
C PRO A 339 19.72 3.49 28.25
N ASN A 340 20.32 2.35 28.60
CA ASN A 340 19.74 1.00 28.47
C ASN A 340 19.63 0.43 27.05
N GLY A 341 20.29 1.04 26.06
CA GLY A 341 20.51 0.43 24.75
C GLY A 341 19.32 0.48 23.77
N PHE A 342 18.29 1.26 24.07
CA PHE A 342 17.17 1.50 23.17
C PHE A 342 16.59 2.90 23.32
N ILE A 343 15.93 3.38 22.26
CA ILE A 343 15.13 4.61 22.24
C ILE A 343 13.64 4.27 22.16
N ILE A 344 12.81 5.03 22.89
CA ILE A 344 11.36 5.05 22.72
C ILE A 344 11.04 6.09 21.66
N ILE A 345 10.74 5.62 20.45
CA ILE A 345 10.38 6.52 19.35
C ILE A 345 9.01 7.14 19.64
N THR A 346 8.01 6.32 19.97
CA THR A 346 6.68 6.80 20.35
C THR A 346 5.98 5.86 21.32
N SER A 347 5.09 6.41 22.14
CA SER A 347 4.17 5.67 22.99
C SER A 347 2.85 6.42 23.05
N TYR A 348 1.74 5.69 23.02
CA TYR A 348 0.42 6.32 22.99
C TYR A 348 -0.69 5.35 23.41
N PRO A 349 -1.80 5.89 23.97
CA PRO A 349 -2.97 5.08 24.25
C PRO A 349 -3.62 4.60 22.96
N ARG A 350 -4.03 3.34 22.93
CA ARG A 350 -4.79 2.76 21.81
C ARG A 350 -5.54 1.54 22.29
N ASP A 351 -6.75 1.33 21.80
CA ASP A 351 -7.41 0.02 21.88
C ASP A 351 -7.29 -0.67 20.52
N GLU A 352 -7.43 -1.99 20.47
CA GLU A 352 -7.38 -2.72 19.21
C GLU A 352 -8.54 -2.38 18.27
#